data_AF-A0A7Y0HW94-F1
#
_entry.id   AF-A0A7Y0HW94-F1
#
_cell.length_a   1.000
_cell.length_b   1.000
_cell.length_c   1.000
_cell.angle_alpha   90.00
_cell.angle_beta   90.00
_cell.angle_gamma   90.00
#
_symmetry.space_group_name_H-M   'P 1'
#
loop_
_entity.id
_entity.type
_entity.pdbx_description
1 polymer ?
#
loop_
_entity_poly.entity_id
_entity_poly.type
_entity_poly.pdbx_seq_one_letter_code
_entity_poly.pdbx_strand_id
1 'polypeptide(L)'
;MSQAKKGPLLPLARQGEAIFTNIWLKERLGRPLYAAEAQTFGRMCLDEWRYRFGNRMPYTMRVGEDSSQRTVYLPEDIPLLVKAFDRYVKSKSYRRVQAELEEHHDQ
;
A
#
# COMPACT_ATOMS: atom_id res chain seq x y z
N MET A 1 16.20 -11.96 16.78
CA MET A 1 15.38 -11.09 15.91
C MET A 1 14.90 -11.90 14.72
N SER A 2 13.60 -12.14 14.58
CA SER A 2 13.05 -12.88 13.42
C SER A 2 13.11 -11.96 12.20
N GLN A 3 13.95 -12.31 11.23
CA GLN A 3 14.02 -11.62 9.94
C GLN A 3 12.62 -11.67 9.32
N ALA A 4 12.02 -10.50 9.06
CA ALA A 4 10.71 -10.44 8.42
C ALA A 4 10.76 -11.25 7.12
N LYS A 5 10.04 -12.38 7.06
CA LYS A 5 9.98 -13.22 5.87
C LYS A 5 9.48 -12.36 4.72
N LYS A 6 10.36 -12.06 3.77
CA LYS A 6 9.97 -11.37 2.54
C LYS A 6 9.07 -12.30 1.74
N GLY A 7 8.09 -11.71 1.06
CA GLY A 7 7.21 -12.47 0.19
C GLY A 7 7.93 -13.05 -1.03
N PRO A 8 7.31 -14.01 -1.74
CA PRO A 8 7.85 -14.53 -2.98
C PRO A 8 8.08 -13.39 -3.99
N LEU A 9 9.07 -13.55 -4.87
CA LEU A 9 9.23 -12.62 -5.98
C LEU A 9 8.06 -12.77 -6.96
N LEU A 10 7.57 -11.64 -7.47
CA LEU A 10 6.56 -11.63 -8.51
C LEU A 10 7.14 -12.24 -9.80
N PRO A 11 6.45 -13.20 -10.46
CA PRO A 11 6.91 -13.78 -11.71
C PRO A 11 7.13 -12.73 -12.80
N LEU A 12 8.21 -12.85 -13.58
CA LEU A 12 8.58 -11.89 -14.64
C LEU A 12 7.43 -11.58 -15.60
N ALA A 13 6.70 -12.62 -16.03
CA ALA A 13 5.57 -12.48 -16.95
C ALA A 13 4.41 -11.63 -16.39
N ARG A 14 4.32 -11.44 -15.08
CA ARG A 14 3.26 -10.68 -14.40
C ARG A 14 3.73 -9.33 -13.86
N GLN A 15 4.99 -8.94 -14.06
CA GLN A 15 5.51 -7.67 -13.53
C GLN A 15 4.75 -6.45 -14.06
N GLY A 16 4.23 -6.50 -15.30
CA GLY A 16 3.39 -5.45 -15.86
C GLY A 16 2.03 -5.26 -15.18
N GLU A 17 1.60 -6.23 -14.38
CA GLU A 17 0.36 -6.19 -13.61
C GLU A 17 0.57 -5.72 -12.16
N ALA A 18 1.81 -5.44 -11.75
CA ALA A 18 2.14 -5.16 -10.36
C ALA A 18 1.47 -3.87 -9.87
N ILE A 19 0.66 -4.00 -8.81
CA ILE A 19 0.04 -2.87 -8.13
C ILE A 19 0.86 -2.50 -6.90
N PHE A 20 1.44 -1.31 -6.93
CA PHE A 20 2.06 -0.69 -5.77
C PHE A 20 1.02 0.09 -4.96
N THR A 21 0.89 -0.21 -3.67
CA THR A 21 -0.13 0.40 -2.80
C THR A 21 -0.04 1.92 -2.73
N ASN A 22 1.16 2.49 -2.74
CA ASN A 22 1.34 3.93 -2.74
C ASN A 22 0.92 4.58 -4.07
N ILE A 23 1.19 3.93 -5.21
CA ILE A 23 0.77 4.47 -6.51
C ILE A 23 -0.75 4.41 -6.60
N TRP A 24 -1.32 3.24 -6.28
CA TRP A 24 -2.76 3.03 -6.26
C TRP A 24 -3.49 3.99 -5.31
N LEU A 25 -2.98 4.20 -4.10
CA LEU A 25 -3.58 5.15 -3.14
C LEU A 25 -3.51 6.58 -3.65
N LYS A 26 -2.39 7.00 -4.25
CA LYS A 26 -2.22 8.34 -4.84
C LYS A 26 -3.29 8.60 -5.89
N GLU A 27 -3.49 7.64 -6.79
CA GLU A 27 -4.52 7.71 -7.84
C GLU A 27 -5.92 7.76 -7.24
N ARG A 28 -6.21 6.93 -6.23
CA ARG A 28 -7.51 6.93 -5.55
C ARG A 28 -7.85 8.22 -4.82
N LEU A 29 -6.86 8.85 -4.20
CA LEU A 29 -7.06 10.12 -3.49
C LEU A 29 -7.05 11.33 -4.43
N GLY A 30 -6.55 11.18 -5.67
CA GLY A 30 -6.45 12.29 -6.63
C GLY A 30 -5.47 13.39 -6.21
N ARG A 31 -4.54 13.10 -5.29
CA ARG A 31 -3.57 14.08 -4.75
C ARG A 31 -2.22 13.45 -4.42
N PRO A 32 -1.15 14.25 -4.23
CA PRO A 32 0.12 13.75 -3.71
C PRO A 32 -0.05 13.03 -2.37
N LEU A 33 0.79 12.02 -2.14
CA LEU A 33 0.82 11.25 -0.89
C LEU A 33 1.94 11.70 0.01
N TYR A 34 1.62 11.84 1.29
CA TYR A 34 2.64 11.94 2.32
C TYR A 34 3.23 10.56 2.62
N ALA A 35 4.50 10.51 3.01
CA ALA A 35 5.19 9.26 3.33
C ALA A 35 4.48 8.45 4.45
N ALA A 36 3.90 9.14 5.44
CA ALA A 36 3.15 8.52 6.52
C ALA A 36 1.86 7.83 6.03
N GLU A 37 1.20 8.38 5.00
CA GLU A 37 -0.01 7.77 4.40
C GLU A 37 0.35 6.48 3.68
N ALA A 38 1.43 6.50 2.89
CA ALA A 38 1.92 5.31 2.19
C ALA A 38 2.28 4.17 3.16
N GLN A 39 2.92 4.48 4.29
CA GLN A 39 3.23 3.50 5.33
C GLN A 39 1.97 2.96 6.01
N THR A 40 1.05 3.85 6.42
CA THR A 40 -0.20 3.49 7.09
C THR A 40 -1.06 2.60 6.20
N PHE A 41 -1.28 3.01 4.95
CA PHE A 41 -2.08 2.27 3.99
C PHE A 41 -1.43 0.94 3.61
N GLY A 42 -0.11 0.92 3.37
CA GLY A 42 0.63 -0.31 3.14
C GLY A 42 0.48 -1.31 4.28
N ARG A 43 0.48 -0.84 5.53
CA ARG A 43 0.22 -1.70 6.70
C ARG A 43 -1.21 -2.24 6.70
N MET A 44 -2.21 -1.41 6.42
CA MET A 44 -3.60 -1.86 6.34
C MET A 44 -3.81 -2.90 5.25
N CYS A 45 -3.19 -2.73 4.08
CA CYS A 45 -3.24 -3.75 3.01
C CYS A 45 -2.64 -5.08 3.46
N LEU A 46 -1.53 -5.05 4.20
CA LEU A 46 -0.92 -6.27 4.75
C LEU A 46 -1.79 -6.92 5.84
N ASP A 47 -2.47 -6.13 6.66
CA ASP A 47 -3.40 -6.64 7.68
C ASP A 47 -4.59 -7.34 7.00
N GLU A 48 -5.21 -6.72 5.99
CA GLU A 48 -6.29 -7.33 5.21
C GLU A 48 -5.84 -8.59 4.47
N TRP A 49 -4.60 -8.61 3.98
CA TRP A 49 -3.99 -9.80 3.37
C TRP A 49 -3.91 -10.95 4.36
N ARG A 50 -3.37 -10.68 5.55
CA ARG A 50 -3.22 -11.70 6.60
C ARG A 50 -4.56 -12.20 7.10
N TYR A 51 -5.56 -11.33 7.18
CA TYR A 51 -6.92 -11.73 7.50
C TYR A 51 -7.48 -12.73 6.48
N ARG A 52 -7.26 -12.50 5.18
CA ARG A 52 -7.79 -13.34 4.10
C ARG A 52 -6.98 -14.61 3.83
N PHE A 53 -5.65 -14.54 3.93
CA PHE A 53 -4.73 -15.58 3.46
C PHE A 53 -3.82 -16.15 4.57
N GLY A 54 -4.02 -15.73 5.82
CA GLY A 54 -3.26 -16.18 6.97
C GLY A 54 -1.78 -15.76 6.90
N ASN A 55 -0.88 -16.72 7.12
CA ASN A 55 0.57 -16.49 7.15
C ASN A 55 1.23 -16.41 5.76
N ARG A 56 0.45 -16.50 4.67
CA ARG A 56 0.99 -16.30 3.32
C ARG A 56 1.44 -14.86 3.17
N MET A 57 2.58 -14.64 2.53
CA MET A 57 3.07 -13.30 2.23
C MET A 57 2.64 -12.89 0.82
N PRO A 58 2.27 -11.62 0.60
CA PRO A 58 2.04 -11.08 -0.74
C PRO A 58 3.33 -11.10 -1.57
N TYR A 59 3.21 -10.93 -2.88
CA TYR A 59 4.37 -10.85 -3.76
C TYR A 59 5.25 -9.64 -3.45
N THR A 60 6.51 -9.74 -3.86
CA THR A 60 7.46 -8.63 -3.83
C THR A 60 8.07 -8.42 -5.20
N MET A 61 8.42 -7.17 -5.52
CA MET A 61 9.12 -6.81 -6.75
C MET A 61 10.33 -5.97 -6.40
N ARG A 62 11.44 -6.16 -7.14
CA ARG A 62 12.62 -5.28 -7.04
C ARG A 62 12.33 -3.96 -7.74
N VAL A 63 12.68 -2.86 -7.09
CA VAL A 63 12.46 -1.50 -7.59
C VAL A 63 13.76 -0.71 -7.43
N GLY A 64 14.18 -0.04 -8.51
CA GLY A 64 15.40 0.78 -8.56
C GLY A 64 16.70 -0.02 -8.67
N GLU A 65 17.79 0.71 -8.85
CA GLU A 65 19.16 0.17 -8.97
C GLU A 65 19.66 -0.41 -7.64
N ASP A 66 19.20 0.13 -6.51
CA ASP A 66 19.56 -0.29 -5.15
C ASP A 66 18.93 -1.63 -4.68
N SER A 67 18.37 -2.44 -5.60
CA SER A 67 17.76 -3.75 -5.28
C SER A 67 16.71 -3.74 -4.16
N SER A 68 16.01 -2.62 -3.98
CA SER A 68 14.97 -2.51 -2.96
C SER A 68 13.77 -3.39 -3.32
N GLN A 69 13.44 -4.37 -2.48
CA GLN A 69 12.24 -5.20 -2.65
C GLN A 69 11.04 -4.55 -1.98
N ARG A 70 9.99 -4.33 -2.75
CA ARG A 70 8.73 -3.74 -2.28
C ARG A 70 7.60 -4.76 -2.44
N THR A 71 6.69 -4.79 -1.46
CA THR A 71 5.45 -5.56 -1.57
C THR A 71 4.61 -5.03 -2.71
N VAL A 72 4.08 -5.94 -3.52
CA VAL A 72 3.18 -5.66 -4.65
C VAL A 72 1.98 -6.58 -4.57
N TYR A 73 0.88 -6.09 -5.12
CA TYR A 73 -0.39 -6.79 -5.23
C TYR A 73 -0.72 -6.99 -6.71
N LEU A 74 -1.69 -7.85 -6.99
CA LEU A 74 -2.12 -8.15 -8.35
C LEU A 74 -3.58 -7.70 -8.58
N PRO A 75 -4.08 -7.67 -9.82
CA PRO A 75 -5.44 -7.25 -10.11
C PRO A 75 -6.50 -8.05 -9.31
N GLU A 76 -6.27 -9.34 -9.08
CA GLU A 76 -7.13 -10.18 -8.23
C GLU A 76 -7.21 -9.74 -6.75
N ASP A 77 -6.25 -8.95 -6.30
CA ASP A 77 -6.17 -8.42 -4.93
C ASP A 77 -6.84 -7.05 -4.77
N ILE A 78 -7.39 -6.46 -5.84
CA ILE A 78 -8.11 -5.18 -5.77
C ILE A 78 -9.19 -5.15 -4.68
N PRO A 79 -10.03 -6.20 -4.46
CA PRO A 79 -11.01 -6.19 -3.40
C PRO A 79 -10.42 -5.98 -1.99
N LEU A 80 -9.19 -6.45 -1.77
CA LEU A 80 -8.46 -6.24 -0.53
C LEU A 80 -7.95 -4.80 -0.41
N LEU A 81 -7.43 -4.22 -1.50
CA LEU A 81 -7.00 -2.83 -1.55
C LEU A 81 -8.17 -1.88 -1.27
N VAL A 82 -9.36 -2.18 -1.81
CA VAL A 82 -10.59 -1.42 -1.55
C VAL A 82 -10.99 -1.50 -0.07
N LYS A 83 -10.99 -2.69 0.56
CA LYS A 83 -11.28 -2.81 1.99
C LYS A 83 -10.28 -2.04 2.86
N ALA A 84 -8.99 -2.13 2.54
CA ALA A 84 -7.96 -1.36 3.22
C ALA A 84 -8.19 0.15 3.05
N PHE A 85 -8.66 0.58 1.89
CA PHE A 85 -8.96 1.98 1.59
C PHE A 85 -10.13 2.49 2.42
N ASP A 86 -11.23 1.73 2.51
CA ASP A 86 -12.41 2.08 3.32
C ASP A 86 -12.05 2.24 4.81
N ARG A 87 -11.09 1.44 5.30
CA ARG A 87 -10.53 1.58 6.64
C ARG A 87 -9.60 2.79 6.75
N TYR A 88 -8.79 3.03 5.73
CA TYR A 88 -7.82 4.12 5.69
C TYR A 88 -8.49 5.49 5.77
N VAL A 89 -9.52 5.75 4.95
CA VAL A 89 -10.23 7.05 4.94
C VAL A 89 -10.95 7.36 6.26
N LYS A 90 -11.19 6.33 7.09
CA LYS A 90 -11.76 6.49 8.45
C LYS A 90 -10.70 6.67 9.53
N SER A 91 -9.43 6.48 9.21
CA SER A 91 -8.32 6.46 10.16
C SER A 91 -7.94 7.85 10.68
N LYS A 92 -7.34 7.90 11.87
CA LYS A 92 -6.79 9.14 12.44
C LYS A 92 -5.71 9.75 11.56
N SER A 93 -4.86 8.93 10.93
CA SER A 93 -3.82 9.40 10.01
C SER A 93 -4.42 10.16 8.83
N TYR A 94 -5.47 9.64 8.21
CA TYR A 94 -6.14 10.31 7.10
C TYR A 94 -6.74 11.65 7.53
N ARG A 95 -7.49 11.68 8.64
CA ARG A 95 -8.12 12.91 9.14
C ARG A 95 -7.09 13.99 9.47
N ARG A 96 -5.96 13.63 10.07
CA ARG A 96 -4.87 14.56 10.36
C ARG A 96 -4.33 15.21 9.08
N VAL A 97 -4.06 14.40 8.06
CA VAL A 97 -3.55 14.91 6.78
C VAL A 97 -4.61 15.74 6.05
N GLN A 98 -5.89 15.38 6.14
CA GLN A 98 -6.97 16.22 5.56
C GLN A 98 -7.05 17.59 6.23
N ALA A 99 -6.98 17.65 7.57
CA ALA A 99 -6.95 18.93 8.28
C ALA A 99 -5.73 19.79 7.87
N GLU A 100 -4.53 19.18 7.78
CA GLU A 100 -3.32 19.88 7.31
C GLU A 100 -3.50 20.44 5.87
N LEU A 101 -4.15 19.69 4.97
CA LEU A 101 -4.41 20.14 3.59
C LEU A 101 -5.46 21.26 3.51
N GLU A 102 -6.49 21.22 4.34
CA GLU A 102 -7.52 22.26 4.43
C GLU A 102 -6.94 23.57 5.00
N GLU A 103 -6.14 23.49 6.08
CA GLU A 103 -5.47 24.65 6.68
C GLU A 103 -4.51 25.36 5.70
N HIS A 104 -3.89 24.63 4.77
CA HIS A 104 -3.03 25.20 3.73
C HIS A 104 -3.80 25.84 2.56
N HIS A 105 -5.08 25.54 2.40
CA HIS A 105 -5.92 26.14 1.34
C HIS A 105 -6.52 27.49 1.73
N ASP A 106 -6.60 27.77 3.04
CA ASP A 106 -7.17 29.01 3.61
C ASP A 106 -6.12 30.10 3.92
N GLN A 107 -4.86 29.90 3.51
CA GLN A 107 -3.75 30.87 3.62
C GLN A 107 -3.37 31.45 2.26
#